data_AF-A0A2H9P268-F1
#
_entry.id   AF-A0A2H9P268-F1
#
_cell.length_a   1.000
_cell.length_b   1.000
_cell.length_c   1.000
_cell.angle_alpha   90.00
_cell.angle_beta   90.00
_cell.angle_gamma   90.00
#
_symmetry.space_group_name_H-M   'P 1'
#
loop_
_entity.id
_entity.type
_entity.pdbx_description
1 polymer ?
#
loop_
_entity_poly.entity_id
_entity_poly.type
_entity_poly.pdbx_seq_one_letter_code
_entity_poly.pdbx_strand_id
1 'polypeptide(L)'
;MQDTNPMPWGALDRYQAHFIVRKQPGQDSQNYVARTKLTTKGHFSSKTILKVEWDGSGSLVRRLNEDSELNDMIAKQSIDDATIFVEPTDGAIRIRPKWKNHLDFGITKELFEIYDRIAGHIKKV
;
A
#
# COMPACT_ATOMS: atom_id res chain seq x y z
N MET A 1 -18.59 -5.79 34.02
CA MET A 1 -19.82 -6.50 33.61
C MET A 1 -19.48 -7.17 32.29
N GLN A 2 -19.48 -8.50 32.24
CA GLN A 2 -19.14 -9.27 31.03
C GLN A 2 -20.44 -9.53 30.27
N ASP A 3 -20.45 -9.28 28.97
CA ASP A 3 -21.64 -9.43 28.13
C ASP A 3 -22.11 -10.89 28.12
N THR A 4 -23.36 -11.14 28.51
CA THR A 4 -23.96 -12.47 28.64
C THR A 4 -24.28 -13.10 27.29
N ASN A 5 -24.26 -12.31 26.20
CA ASN A 5 -24.56 -12.78 24.86
C ASN A 5 -23.55 -12.19 23.86
N PRO A 6 -22.27 -12.61 23.92
CA PRO A 6 -21.27 -12.11 22.98
C PRO A 6 -21.75 -12.42 21.56
N MET A 7 -21.91 -11.37 20.74
CA MET A 7 -22.16 -11.55 19.30
C MET A 7 -21.17 -12.58 18.75
N PRO A 8 -21.59 -13.51 17.87
CA PRO A 8 -20.74 -14.57 17.34
C PRO A 8 -19.78 -13.98 16.31
N TRP A 9 -18.89 -13.11 16.74
CA TRP A 9 -17.75 -12.67 15.95
C TRP A 9 -16.78 -13.87 15.91
N GLY A 10 -17.08 -14.82 15.02
CA GLY A 10 -16.03 -15.66 14.46
C GLY A 10 -14.94 -14.77 13.85
N ALA A 11 -13.76 -15.33 13.59
CA ALA A 11 -12.69 -14.57 12.93
C ALA A 11 -13.24 -13.92 11.65
N LEU A 12 -13.29 -12.59 11.60
CA LEU A 12 -13.73 -11.87 10.41
C LEU A 12 -12.72 -12.15 9.29
N ASP A 13 -13.19 -12.65 8.15
CA ASP A 13 -12.33 -12.91 7.00
C ASP A 13 -11.60 -11.63 6.57
N ARG A 14 -10.27 -11.74 6.45
CA ARG A 14 -9.40 -10.65 6.00
C ARG A 14 -8.63 -11.08 4.76
N TYR A 15 -8.63 -10.23 3.75
CA TYR A 15 -7.96 -10.44 2.48
C TYR A 15 -6.94 -9.33 2.22
N GLN A 16 -5.89 -9.67 1.48
CA GLN A 16 -4.89 -8.71 1.04
C GLN A 16 -4.36 -9.16 -0.32
N ALA A 17 -4.41 -8.27 -1.31
CA ALA A 17 -3.84 -8.53 -2.62
C ALA A 17 -2.34 -8.24 -2.59
N HIS A 18 -1.53 -9.20 -3.02
CA HIS A 18 -0.07 -9.06 -3.10
C HIS A 18 0.33 -8.96 -4.57
N PHE A 19 0.97 -7.87 -4.93
CA PHE A 19 1.56 -7.66 -6.25
C PHE A 19 3.05 -8.02 -6.17
N ILE A 20 3.45 -9.04 -6.92
CA ILE A 20 4.80 -9.60 -6.84
C ILE A 20 5.61 -9.18 -8.06
N VAL A 21 6.65 -8.40 -7.82
CA VAL A 21 7.63 -8.00 -8.84
C VAL A 21 8.81 -8.95 -8.75
N ARG A 22 9.00 -9.76 -9.80
CA ARG A 22 10.14 -10.70 -9.89
C ARG A 22 11.44 -9.91 -10.07
N LYS A 23 12.16 -9.73 -8.98
CA LYS A 23 13.44 -9.04 -8.90
C LYS A 23 14.16 -9.47 -7.64
N GLN A 24 15.40 -9.93 -7.78
CA GLN A 24 16.21 -10.35 -6.64
C GLN A 24 16.69 -9.11 -5.88
N PRO A 25 16.29 -8.91 -4.61
CA PRO A 25 16.73 -7.75 -3.83
C PRO A 25 18.21 -7.84 -3.42
N GLY A 26 18.76 -9.05 -3.30
CA GLY A 26 20.17 -9.28 -2.97
C GLY A 26 20.59 -8.60 -1.66
N GLN A 27 21.82 -8.08 -1.62
CA GLN A 27 22.34 -7.29 -0.49
C GLN A 27 21.66 -5.92 -0.38
N ASP A 28 21.04 -5.44 -1.47
CA ASP A 28 20.38 -4.13 -1.57
C ASP A 28 18.91 -4.15 -1.15
N SER A 29 18.50 -5.11 -0.33
CA SER A 29 17.11 -5.25 0.13
C SER A 29 16.53 -3.98 0.76
N GLN A 30 17.36 -3.23 1.49
CA GLN A 30 16.98 -1.95 2.11
C GLN A 30 16.59 -0.87 1.08
N ASN A 31 17.04 -0.99 -0.17
CA ASN A 31 16.68 -0.05 -1.24
C ASN A 31 15.22 -0.15 -1.67
N TYR A 32 14.54 -1.26 -1.33
CA TYR A 32 13.19 -1.58 -1.76
C TYR A 32 12.14 -1.47 -0.64
N VAL A 33 12.53 -1.04 0.55
CA VAL A 33 11.60 -0.81 1.66
C VAL A 33 11.00 0.58 1.51
N ALA A 34 9.70 0.65 1.24
CA ALA A 34 8.97 1.91 1.11
C ALA A 34 7.54 1.79 1.65
N ARG A 35 7.02 2.87 2.22
CA ARG A 35 5.62 2.97 2.64
C ARG A 35 5.10 4.37 2.36
N THR A 36 3.85 4.47 1.92
CA THR A 36 3.17 5.77 1.80
C THR A 36 2.98 6.45 3.17
N LYS A 37 3.37 7.71 3.26
CA LYS A 37 3.06 8.65 4.33
C LYS A 37 1.99 9.62 3.84
N LEU A 38 0.78 9.48 4.37
CA LEU A 38 -0.38 10.25 3.95
C LEU A 38 -0.59 11.45 4.87
N THR A 39 -0.68 12.65 4.30
CA THR A 39 -1.19 13.83 5.01
C THR A 39 -2.68 13.95 4.74
N THR A 40 -3.50 13.84 5.78
CA THR A 40 -4.97 13.83 5.65
C THR A 40 -5.62 15.01 6.37
N LYS A 41 -6.78 15.45 5.90
CA LYS A 41 -7.65 16.42 6.59
C LYS A 41 -8.99 15.78 6.92
N GLY A 42 -9.60 16.17 8.05
CA GLY A 42 -10.91 15.66 8.49
C GLY A 42 -10.84 14.53 9.52
N HIS A 43 -12.01 14.02 9.93
CA HIS A 43 -12.16 13.00 10.96
C HIS A 43 -12.96 11.79 10.47
N PHE A 44 -12.62 10.60 10.98
CA PHE A 44 -13.31 9.34 10.67
C PHE A 44 -13.47 9.10 9.15
N SER A 45 -14.70 8.89 8.69
CA SER A 45 -15.06 8.61 7.30
C SER A 45 -14.96 9.80 6.35
N SER A 46 -14.87 11.03 6.88
CA SER A 46 -14.71 12.26 6.09
C SER A 46 -13.25 12.63 5.79
N LYS A 47 -12.30 11.76 6.18
CA LYS A 47 -10.89 12.00 5.96
C LYS A 47 -10.58 11.99 4.45
N THR A 48 -9.95 13.06 3.98
CA THR A 48 -9.44 13.18 2.61
C THR A 48 -7.92 13.27 2.61
N ILE A 49 -7.29 12.78 1.54
CA ILE A 49 -5.84 12.81 1.37
C ILE A 49 -5.47 14.14 0.70
N LEU A 50 -4.57 14.89 1.32
CA LEU A 50 -4.04 16.15 0.78
C LEU A 50 -2.70 15.97 0.09
N LYS A 51 -1.87 15.07 0.62
CA LYS A 51 -0.52 14.82 0.12
C LYS A 51 -0.15 13.37 0.33
N VAL A 52 0.49 12.79 -0.67
CA VAL A 52 1.13 11.48 -0.62
C VAL A 52 2.63 11.70 -0.67
N GLU A 53 3.32 11.14 0.30
CA GLU A 53 4.78 11.03 0.31
C GLU A 53 5.15 9.57 0.52
N TRP A 54 6.40 9.21 0.28
CA TRP A 54 6.95 7.90 0.56
C TRP A 54 8.04 8.02 1.62
N ASP A 55 8.01 7.10 2.57
CA ASP A 55 8.99 6.95 3.65
C ASP A 55 9.68 5.59 3.53
N GLY A 56 10.94 5.51 3.97
CA GLY A 56 11.80 4.33 3.89
C GLY A 56 13.27 4.70 3.68
N SER A 57 14.15 3.70 3.80
CA SER A 57 15.61 3.88 3.81
C SER A 57 16.26 3.86 2.42
N GLY A 58 15.49 3.58 1.37
CA GLY A 58 16.02 3.14 0.07
C GLY A 58 15.94 4.14 -1.08
N SER A 59 16.74 3.91 -2.11
CA SER A 59 16.71 4.69 -3.36
C SER A 59 15.35 4.63 -4.09
N LEU A 60 14.54 3.58 -3.87
CA LEU A 60 13.17 3.49 -4.38
C LEU A 60 12.30 4.64 -3.88
N VAL A 61 12.42 5.02 -2.61
CA VAL A 61 11.60 6.08 -1.99
C VAL A 61 11.80 7.41 -2.71
N ARG A 62 13.04 7.72 -3.11
CA ARG A 62 13.33 8.92 -3.89
C ARG A 62 12.59 8.91 -5.23
N ARG A 63 12.68 7.81 -5.98
CA ARG A 63 11.98 7.67 -7.27
C ARG A 63 10.47 7.79 -7.13
N LEU A 64 9.89 7.19 -6.08
CA LEU A 64 8.45 7.25 -5.83
C LEU A 64 7.98 8.65 -5.42
N ASN A 65 8.78 9.40 -4.64
CA ASN A 65 8.48 10.80 -4.31
C ASN A 65 8.64 11.75 -5.50
N GLU A 66 9.56 11.46 -6.45
CA GLU A 66 9.76 12.26 -7.67
C GLU A 66 8.64 12.05 -8.71
N ASP A 67 7.84 11.00 -8.59
CA ASP A 67 6.73 10.70 -9.51
C ASP A 67 5.43 11.38 -9.06
N SER A 68 5.23 12.63 -9.49
CA SER A 68 4.03 13.41 -9.14
C SER A 68 2.74 12.77 -9.61
N GLU A 69 2.73 12.16 -10.79
CA GLU A 69 1.53 11.52 -11.35
C GLU A 69 1.12 10.29 -10.53
N LEU A 70 2.08 9.46 -10.12
CA LEU A 70 1.81 8.35 -9.20
C LEU A 70 1.20 8.86 -7.89
N ASN A 71 1.78 9.90 -7.31
CA ASN A 71 1.32 10.44 -6.03
C ASN A 71 -0.07 11.07 -6.15
N ASP A 72 -0.40 11.70 -7.27
CA ASP A 72 -1.75 12.21 -7.59
C ASP A 72 -2.77 11.09 -7.78
N MET A 73 -2.39 9.98 -8.41
CA MET A 73 -3.25 8.80 -8.56
C MET A 73 -3.57 8.18 -7.19
N ILE A 74 -2.58 8.08 -6.31
CA ILE A 74 -2.73 7.55 -4.94
C ILE A 74 -3.61 8.48 -4.09
N ALA A 75 -3.45 9.80 -4.22
CA ALA A 75 -4.22 10.78 -3.45
C ALA A 75 -5.74 10.71 -3.71
N LYS A 76 -6.15 10.17 -4.88
CA LYS A 76 -7.56 9.97 -5.25
C LYS A 76 -8.18 8.71 -4.65
N GLN A 77 -7.37 7.83 -4.04
CA GLN A 77 -7.85 6.57 -3.48
C GLN A 77 -8.40 6.74 -2.06
N SER A 78 -9.06 5.69 -1.56
CA SER A 78 -9.41 5.59 -0.15
C SER A 78 -8.14 5.57 0.71
N ILE A 79 -8.24 5.91 2.00
CA ILE A 79 -7.07 5.89 2.90
C ILE A 79 -6.44 4.50 2.99
N ASP A 80 -7.27 3.46 2.99
CA ASP A 80 -6.78 2.09 3.09
C ASP A 80 -6.08 1.64 1.82
N ASP A 81 -6.58 2.07 0.65
CA ASP A 81 -5.96 1.77 -0.65
C ASP A 81 -4.72 2.63 -0.92
N ALA A 82 -4.73 3.87 -0.46
CA ALA A 82 -3.59 4.77 -0.52
C ALA A 82 -2.50 4.37 0.48
N THR A 83 -2.80 3.52 1.48
CA THR A 83 -1.78 2.99 2.38
C THR A 83 -1.10 1.77 1.75
N ILE A 84 0.00 2.03 1.06
CA ILE A 84 0.75 1.03 0.29
C ILE A 84 2.08 0.75 0.98
N PHE A 85 2.46 -0.53 0.99
CA PHE A 85 3.75 -1.03 1.47
C PHE A 85 4.47 -1.71 0.31
N VAL A 86 5.76 -1.41 0.18
CA VAL A 86 6.70 -2.11 -0.69
C VAL A 86 7.79 -2.71 0.19
N GLU A 87 8.01 -4.01 0.06
CA GLU A 87 9.00 -4.72 0.86
C GLU A 87 9.65 -5.84 0.05
N PRO A 88 10.96 -6.06 0.23
CA PRO A 88 11.63 -7.21 -0.35
C PRO A 88 11.13 -8.51 0.30
N THR A 89 11.05 -9.57 -0.49
CA THR A 89 10.79 -10.94 -0.04
C THR A 89 11.86 -11.87 -0.60
N ASP A 90 11.80 -13.15 -0.28
CA ASP A 90 12.69 -14.12 -0.93
C ASP A 90 12.41 -14.16 -2.43
N GLY A 91 13.43 -13.86 -3.25
CA GLY A 91 13.34 -13.89 -4.70
C GLY A 91 12.54 -12.77 -5.40
N ALA A 92 11.92 -11.85 -4.65
CA ALA A 92 11.01 -10.87 -5.23
C ALA A 92 10.86 -9.61 -4.38
N ILE A 93 10.09 -8.65 -4.89
CA ILE A 93 9.65 -7.47 -4.15
C ILE A 93 8.13 -7.45 -4.18
N ARG A 94 7.53 -7.33 -3.00
CA ARG A 94 6.09 -7.34 -2.79
C ARG A 94 5.57 -5.92 -2.62
N ILE A 95 4.48 -5.62 -3.33
CA ILE A 95 3.64 -4.45 -3.11
C ILE A 95 2.32 -4.93 -2.50
N ARG A 96 1.87 -4.31 -1.40
CA ARG A 96 0.60 -4.65 -0.76
C ARG A 96 -0.11 -3.44 -0.15
N PRO A 97 -1.45 -3.41 -0.15
CA PRO A 97 -2.23 -2.45 0.63
C PRO A 97 -2.42 -2.94 2.07
N LYS A 98 -3.33 -2.30 2.82
CA LYS A 98 -3.82 -2.84 4.11
C LYS A 98 -4.75 -4.05 3.88
N TRP A 99 -4.95 -4.81 4.95
CA TRP A 99 -5.96 -5.89 4.98
C TRP A 99 -7.38 -5.32 4.87
N LYS A 100 -8.22 -5.95 4.06
CA LYS A 100 -9.65 -5.60 3.89
C LYS A 100 -10.55 -6.77 4.28
N ASN A 101 -11.81 -6.49 4.60
CA ASN A 101 -12.82 -7.56 4.73
C ASN A 101 -13.33 -8.01 3.35
N HIS A 102 -14.15 -9.06 3.31
CA HIS A 102 -14.69 -9.61 2.06
C HIS A 102 -15.58 -8.62 1.27
N LEU A 103 -16.21 -7.64 1.92
CA LEU A 103 -17.09 -6.65 1.27
C LEU A 103 -16.27 -5.56 0.58
N ASP A 104 -15.19 -5.12 1.22
CA ASP A 104 -14.33 -4.05 0.71
C ASP A 104 -13.21 -4.55 -0.22
N PHE A 105 -13.00 -5.87 -0.28
CA PHE A 105 -11.94 -6.46 -1.08
C PHE A 105 -12.26 -6.38 -2.57
N GLY A 106 -11.41 -5.66 -3.30
CA GLY A 106 -11.46 -5.53 -4.74
C GLY A 106 -10.26 -4.76 -5.24
N ILE A 107 -9.81 -5.06 -6.46
CA ILE A 107 -8.73 -4.33 -7.13
C ILE A 107 -9.35 -3.65 -8.35
N THR A 108 -9.48 -2.33 -8.28
CA THR A 108 -9.94 -1.54 -9.43
C THR A 108 -8.84 -1.41 -10.47
N LYS A 109 -9.20 -0.95 -11.66
CA LYS A 109 -8.24 -0.69 -12.73
C LYS A 109 -7.20 0.37 -12.31
N GLU A 110 -7.66 1.42 -11.62
CA GLU A 110 -6.82 2.52 -11.14
C GLU A 110 -5.81 2.03 -10.10
N LEU A 111 -6.23 1.15 -9.18
CA LEU A 111 -5.33 0.52 -8.22
C LEU A 111 -4.29 -0.35 -8.91
N PHE A 112 -4.71 -1.12 -9.92
CA PHE A 112 -3.78 -1.91 -10.72
C PHE A 112 -2.73 -1.03 -11.43
N GLU A 113 -3.16 0.08 -12.04
CA GLU A 113 -2.25 1.03 -12.71
C GLU A 113 -1.25 1.67 -11.72
N ILE A 114 -1.70 2.01 -10.51
CA ILE A 114 -0.81 2.47 -9.43
C ILE A 114 0.26 1.41 -9.11
N TYR A 115 -0.15 0.15 -8.92
CA TYR A 115 0.79 -0.92 -8.59
C TYR A 115 1.73 -1.25 -9.75
N ASP A 116 1.27 -1.22 -11.00
CA ASP A 116 2.10 -1.41 -12.18
C ASP A 116 3.16 -0.30 -12.31
N ARG A 117 2.77 0.95 -12.04
CA ARG A 117 3.70 2.08 -12.04
C ARG A 117 4.77 1.96 -10.94
N ILE A 118 4.38 1.56 -9.73
CA ILE A 118 5.33 1.24 -8.64
C ILE A 118 6.27 0.10 -9.07
N ALA A 119 5.74 -0.95 -9.70
CA ALA A 119 6.55 -2.06 -10.23
C ALA A 119 7.56 -1.60 -11.28
N GLY A 120 7.18 -0.63 -12.13
CA GLY A 120 8.07 0.04 -13.06
C GLY A 120 9.27 0.73 -12.37
N HIS A 121 9.02 1.42 -11.25
CA HIS A 121 10.10 2.03 -10.45
C HIS A 121 10.98 0.99 -9.77
N ILE A 122 10.39 -0.05 -9.20
CA ILE A 122 11.13 -1.18 -8.61
C ILE A 122 12.11 -1.77 -9.62
N LYS A 123 11.70 -1.95 -10.88
CA LYS A 123 12.58 -2.49 -11.93
C LYS A 123 13.76 -1.58 -12.26
N LYS A 124 13.64 -0.26 -12.08
CA LYS A 124 14.65 0.77 -12.40
C LYS A 124 15.65 1.07 -11.26
N VAL A 125 15.36 0.63 -10.04
CA VAL A 125 16.29 0.71 -8.89
C VAL A 125 17.40 -0.32 -9.04
#